data_AF-A2E3V1-F1
#
_entry.id   AF-A2E3V1-F1
#
_cell.length_a   1.000
_cell.length_b   1.000
_cell.length_c   1.000
_cell.angle_alpha   90.00
_cell.angle_beta   90.00
_cell.angle_gamma   90.00
#
_symmetry.space_group_name_H-M   'P 1'
#
loop_
_entity.id
_entity.type
_entity.pdbx_description
1 polymer ?
#
loop_
_entity_poly.entity_id
_entity_poly.type
_entity_poly.pdbx_seq_one_letter_code
_entity_poly.pdbx_strand_id
1 'polypeptide(L)'
;MEEQKPDANSQSLAVISDYLQQISGDTSKLFNQPENHVTKEKERIAERLGTFNPKDNAVWHEITQRFGANIKQPELLSIANVLAQSANIKLDRDAKRRKSVLIKWFEENWHAIQPYLAYVVLEDTKAE
;
A
#
# COMPACT_ATOMS: atom_id res chain seq x y z
N MET A 1 9.70 8.53 -68.53
CA MET A 1 8.62 8.73 -67.56
C MET A 1 8.05 7.37 -67.26
N GLU A 2 8.48 6.75 -66.18
CA GLU A 2 7.83 5.56 -65.63
C GLU A 2 8.17 5.51 -64.14
N GLU A 3 7.12 5.44 -63.33
CA GLU A 3 7.14 5.49 -61.87
C GLU A 3 7.22 4.05 -61.34
N GLN A 4 8.14 3.77 -60.42
CA GLN A 4 8.06 2.59 -59.54
C GLN A 4 8.87 2.81 -58.25
N LYS A 5 8.15 2.81 -57.11
CA LYS A 5 8.67 2.88 -55.73
C LYS A 5 9.57 1.67 -55.39
N PRO A 6 10.46 1.81 -54.38
CA PRO A 6 10.23 0.99 -53.17
C PRO A 6 10.51 1.68 -51.82
N ASP A 7 9.57 1.42 -50.91
CA ASP A 7 9.60 1.24 -49.45
C ASP A 7 10.38 2.17 -48.49
N ALA A 8 9.58 2.98 -47.80
CA ALA A 8 9.92 3.69 -46.58
C ALA A 8 9.93 2.75 -45.37
N ASN A 9 11.01 1.99 -45.12
CA ASN A 9 11.25 1.40 -43.79
C ASN A 9 12.70 0.97 -43.51
N SER A 10 13.71 1.78 -43.82
CA SER A 10 15.09 1.45 -43.38
C SER A 10 16.00 2.64 -43.07
N GLN A 11 15.55 3.89 -43.24
CA GLN A 11 16.42 5.06 -43.02
C GLN A 11 16.30 5.70 -41.62
N SER A 12 15.48 5.15 -40.72
CA SER A 12 15.32 5.70 -39.36
C SER A 12 16.11 4.97 -38.26
N LEU A 13 16.90 3.94 -38.59
CA LEU A 13 17.66 3.18 -37.58
C LEU A 13 19.14 3.61 -37.48
N ALA A 14 19.70 4.19 -38.54
CA ALA A 14 21.11 4.60 -38.55
C ALA A 14 21.38 5.85 -37.69
N VAL A 15 20.40 6.74 -37.53
CA VAL A 15 20.59 8.01 -36.79
C VAL A 15 20.47 7.82 -35.27
N ILE A 16 19.72 6.83 -34.81
CA ILE A 16 19.56 6.54 -33.38
C ILE A 16 20.81 5.83 -32.81
N SER A 17 21.50 5.03 -33.63
CA SER A 17 22.70 4.29 -33.20
C SER A 17 23.85 5.22 -32.81
N ASP A 18 24.06 6.31 -33.55
CA ASP A 18 25.18 7.23 -33.30
C ASP A 18 25.02 8.03 -32.00
N TYR A 19 23.78 8.28 -31.55
CA TYR A 19 23.52 8.97 -30.29
C TYR A 19 23.79 8.09 -29.05
N LEU A 20 23.82 6.76 -29.22
CA LEU A 20 24.04 5.81 -28.12
C LEU A 20 25.51 5.35 -27.97
N GLN A 21 26.38 5.68 -28.92
CA GLN A 21 27.80 5.33 -28.84
C GLN A 21 28.63 6.37 -28.06
N GLN A 22 28.09 7.55 -27.77
CA GLN A 22 28.81 8.66 -27.14
C GLN A 22 28.57 8.80 -25.62
N ILE A 23 27.84 7.87 -25.00
CA ILE A 23 27.72 7.77 -23.53
C ILE A 23 28.65 6.66 -23.04
N SER A 24 29.95 6.87 -23.23
CA SER A 24 31.01 6.11 -22.54
C SER A 24 31.05 6.55 -21.08
N GLY A 25 30.15 5.97 -20.28
CA GLY A 25 30.02 6.27 -18.86
C GLY A 25 29.26 5.17 -18.14
N ASP A 26 29.93 4.03 -17.94
CA ASP A 26 29.66 3.01 -16.91
C ASP A 26 28.18 2.87 -16.46
N THR A 27 27.35 2.30 -17.35
CA THR A 27 25.92 2.02 -17.09
C THR A 27 25.70 0.85 -16.13
N SER A 28 26.77 0.23 -15.61
CA SER A 28 26.70 -0.88 -14.67
C SER A 28 26.19 -0.48 -13.27
N LYS A 29 26.05 0.82 -12.97
CA LYS A 29 25.53 1.34 -11.70
C LYS A 29 24.02 1.63 -11.66
N LEU A 30 23.26 1.41 -12.74
CA LEU A 30 21.82 1.74 -12.78
C LEU A 30 20.87 0.58 -12.44
N PHE A 31 21.39 -0.63 -12.19
CA PHE A 31 20.60 -1.79 -11.79
C PHE A 31 21.11 -2.42 -10.48
N ASN A 32 21.20 -1.63 -9.41
CA ASN A 32 21.37 -2.19 -8.06
C ASN A 32 20.01 -2.37 -7.37
N GLN A 33 19.41 -3.54 -7.61
CA GLN A 33 18.49 -4.34 -6.77
C GLN A 33 17.48 -3.64 -5.83
N PRO A 34 16.17 -3.82 -6.07
CA PRO A 34 15.13 -3.70 -5.05
C PRO A 34 14.56 -5.05 -4.54
N GLU A 35 14.99 -6.19 -5.09
CA GLU A 35 14.37 -7.50 -4.84
C GLU A 35 14.35 -7.92 -3.35
N ASN A 36 15.42 -7.61 -2.61
CA ASN A 36 15.63 -8.13 -1.26
C ASN A 36 14.81 -7.40 -0.16
N HIS A 37 14.33 -6.19 -0.43
CA HIS A 37 13.52 -5.44 0.55
C HIS A 37 12.03 -5.82 0.44
N VAL A 38 11.58 -6.16 -0.76
CA VAL A 38 10.20 -6.58 -1.02
C VAL A 38 9.91 -7.94 -0.40
N THR A 39 10.87 -8.88 -0.44
CA THR A 39 10.74 -10.21 0.17
C THR A 39 10.60 -10.12 1.69
N LYS A 40 11.51 -9.38 2.36
CA LYS A 40 11.45 -9.18 3.82
C LYS A 40 10.19 -8.47 4.29
N GLU A 41 9.66 -7.51 3.53
CA GLU A 41 8.38 -6.88 3.86
C GLU A 41 7.22 -7.88 3.77
N LYS A 42 7.18 -8.68 2.69
CA LYS A 42 6.15 -9.71 2.52
C LYS A 42 6.20 -10.76 3.64
N GLU A 43 7.39 -11.22 4.00
CA GLU A 43 7.61 -12.19 5.09
C GLU A 43 7.11 -11.64 6.42
N ARG A 44 7.49 -10.40 6.78
CA ARG A 44 7.01 -9.75 8.02
C ARG A 44 5.49 -9.64 8.09
N ILE A 45 4.85 -9.32 6.97
CA ILE A 45 3.40 -9.23 6.89
C ILE A 45 2.75 -10.61 7.01
N ALA A 46 3.32 -11.60 6.31
CA ALA A 46 2.84 -12.98 6.36
C ALA A 46 2.98 -13.56 7.78
N GLU A 47 4.07 -13.27 8.48
CA GLU A 47 4.32 -13.69 9.86
C GLU A 47 3.28 -13.08 10.82
N ARG A 48 3.05 -11.76 10.74
CA ARG A 48 2.06 -11.09 11.60
C ARG A 48 0.64 -11.56 11.34
N LEU A 49 0.29 -11.77 10.07
CA LEU A 49 -1.03 -12.27 9.72
C LEU A 49 -1.15 -13.76 10.08
N GLY A 50 -0.13 -14.60 9.90
CA GLY A 50 -0.18 -16.01 10.26
C GLY A 50 -1.45 -16.69 9.75
N THR A 51 -2.25 -17.25 10.67
CA THR A 51 -3.57 -17.86 10.41
C THR A 51 -4.75 -16.90 10.62
N PHE A 52 -4.49 -15.60 10.76
CA PHE A 52 -5.49 -14.58 11.03
C PHE A 52 -6.51 -14.48 9.90
N ASN A 53 -7.78 -14.67 10.25
CA ASN A 53 -8.91 -14.38 9.38
C ASN A 53 -9.68 -13.15 9.90
N PRO A 54 -9.70 -12.03 9.16
CA PRO A 54 -10.48 -10.86 9.55
C PRO A 54 -11.98 -11.15 9.71
N LYS A 55 -12.54 -12.14 9.00
CA LYS A 55 -13.97 -12.44 9.02
C LYS A 55 -14.44 -13.18 10.27
N ASP A 56 -13.55 -13.92 10.91
CA ASP A 56 -13.85 -14.72 12.11
C ASP A 56 -13.36 -14.02 13.39
N ASN A 57 -13.09 -12.72 13.31
CA ASN A 57 -12.51 -11.94 14.39
C ASN A 57 -13.58 -11.12 15.12
N ALA A 58 -13.76 -11.39 16.42
CA ALA A 58 -14.67 -10.65 17.30
C ALA A 58 -14.40 -9.13 17.30
N VAL A 59 -13.13 -8.73 17.25
CA VAL A 59 -12.75 -7.31 17.22
C VAL A 59 -13.22 -6.63 15.94
N TRP A 60 -13.14 -7.33 14.81
CA TRP A 60 -13.65 -6.81 13.54
C TRP A 60 -15.18 -6.68 13.56
N HIS A 61 -15.87 -7.63 14.18
CA HIS A 61 -17.32 -7.55 14.39
C HIS A 61 -17.71 -6.33 15.24
N GLU A 62 -17.02 -6.07 16.34
CA GLU A 62 -17.30 -4.89 17.19
C GLU A 62 -17.10 -3.57 16.43
N ILE A 63 -15.99 -3.45 15.69
CA ILE A 63 -15.69 -2.25 14.88
C ILE A 63 -16.79 -2.04 13.83
N THR A 64 -17.17 -3.09 13.11
CA THR A 64 -18.16 -3.00 12.03
C THR A 64 -19.59 -2.80 12.54
N GLN A 65 -19.93 -3.34 13.71
CA GLN A 65 -21.21 -3.03 14.36
C GLN A 65 -21.32 -1.56 14.74
N ARG A 66 -20.22 -0.96 15.18
CA ARG A 66 -20.21 0.42 15.68
C ARG A 66 -20.10 1.49 14.61
N PHE A 67 -19.25 1.26 13.60
CA PHE A 67 -18.96 2.26 12.56
C PHE A 67 -19.54 1.90 11.19
N GLY A 68 -20.22 0.75 11.08
CA GLY A 68 -20.85 0.27 9.87
C GLY A 68 -20.09 -0.88 9.21
N ALA A 69 -20.86 -1.82 8.64
CA ALA A 69 -20.34 -3.03 8.02
C ALA A 69 -19.42 -2.77 6.82
N ASN A 70 -19.63 -1.64 6.13
CA ASN A 70 -18.92 -1.28 4.90
C ASN A 70 -17.79 -0.26 5.12
N ILE A 71 -17.28 -0.14 6.35
CA ILE A 71 -16.19 0.78 6.67
C ILE A 71 -14.98 0.57 5.75
N LYS A 72 -14.54 1.65 5.10
CA LYS A 72 -13.43 1.67 4.15
C LYS A 72 -12.10 1.77 4.88
N GLN A 73 -11.01 1.46 4.17
CA GLN A 73 -9.68 1.50 4.77
C GLN A 73 -9.27 2.90 5.28
N PRO A 74 -9.56 4.01 4.58
CA PRO A 74 -9.22 5.35 5.08
C PRO A 74 -9.98 5.71 6.37
N GLU A 75 -11.27 5.38 6.44
CA GLU A 75 -12.09 5.58 7.64
C GLU A 75 -11.55 4.77 8.81
N LEU A 76 -11.28 3.47 8.59
CA LEU A 76 -10.68 2.58 9.60
C LEU A 76 -9.31 3.08 10.07
N LEU A 77 -8.50 3.62 9.16
CA LEU A 77 -7.20 4.22 9.48
C LEU A 77 -7.36 5.49 10.31
N SER A 78 -8.35 6.33 10.00
CA SER A 78 -8.65 7.53 10.79
C SER A 78 -8.97 7.16 12.24
N ILE A 79 -9.87 6.19 12.44
CA ILE A 79 -10.21 5.65 13.77
C ILE A 79 -8.96 5.15 14.48
N ALA A 80 -8.15 4.31 13.81
CA ALA A 80 -6.95 3.74 14.39
C ALA A 80 -5.95 4.82 14.86
N ASN A 81 -5.79 5.91 14.11
CA ASN A 81 -4.91 7.00 14.50
C ASN A 81 -5.42 7.73 15.75
N VAL A 82 -6.73 7.96 15.87
CA VAL A 82 -7.33 8.60 17.05
C VAL A 82 -7.14 7.70 18.28
N LEU A 83 -7.49 6.41 18.16
CA LEU A 83 -7.35 5.45 19.25
C LEU A 83 -5.90 5.24 19.68
N ALA A 84 -4.98 5.17 18.72
CA ALA A 84 -3.55 5.07 18.97
C ALA A 84 -3.04 6.25 19.79
N GLN A 85 -3.49 7.47 19.48
CA GLN A 85 -3.14 8.67 20.25
C GLN A 85 -3.73 8.62 21.66
N SER A 86 -5.02 8.28 21.79
CA SER A 86 -5.69 8.21 23.11
C SER A 86 -5.11 7.13 24.02
N ALA A 87 -4.69 5.99 23.46
CA ALA A 87 -4.07 4.90 24.20
C ALA A 87 -2.53 5.02 24.34
N ASN A 88 -1.92 6.07 23.76
CA ASN A 88 -0.47 6.24 23.66
C ASN A 88 0.27 5.03 23.04
N ILE A 89 -0.31 4.45 21.98
CA ILE A 89 0.22 3.31 21.22
C ILE A 89 0.69 3.80 19.86
N LYS A 90 1.80 3.24 19.36
CA LYS A 90 2.29 3.54 18.02
C LYS A 90 1.54 2.70 16.97
N LEU A 91 0.89 3.37 16.03
CA LEU A 91 0.37 2.72 14.83
C LEU A 91 1.51 2.52 13.81
N ASP A 92 1.82 1.26 13.51
CA ASP A 92 2.94 0.88 12.65
C ASP A 92 2.65 1.13 11.16
N ARG A 93 3.72 1.21 10.36
CA ARG A 93 3.64 1.55 8.93
C ARG A 93 2.87 0.52 8.11
N ASP A 94 2.94 -0.76 8.47
CA ASP A 94 2.30 -1.82 7.69
C ASP A 94 0.79 -1.82 7.93
N ALA A 95 0.37 -1.61 9.19
CA ALA A 95 -1.04 -1.39 9.55
C ALA A 95 -1.61 -0.16 8.82
N LYS A 96 -0.86 0.95 8.73
CA LYS A 96 -1.30 2.13 7.97
C LYS A 96 -1.54 1.84 6.48
N ARG A 97 -0.77 0.93 5.89
CA ARG A 97 -0.77 0.64 4.45
C ARG A 97 -1.75 -0.44 4.01
N ARG A 98 -2.11 -1.39 4.89
CA ARG A 98 -2.86 -2.59 4.50
C ARG A 98 -4.02 -2.86 5.45
N LYS A 99 -5.24 -2.97 4.90
CA LYS A 99 -6.46 -3.16 5.69
C LYS A 99 -6.41 -4.41 6.57
N SER A 100 -5.94 -5.56 6.06
CA SER A 100 -5.84 -6.80 6.85
C SER A 100 -4.90 -6.65 8.05
N VAL A 101 -3.74 -6.05 7.84
CA VAL A 101 -2.76 -5.76 8.89
C VAL A 101 -3.30 -4.73 9.90
N LEU A 102 -4.08 -3.76 9.42
CA LEU A 102 -4.75 -2.79 10.28
C LEU A 102 -5.75 -3.48 11.21
N ILE A 103 -6.59 -4.37 10.68
CA ILE A 103 -7.56 -5.13 11.50
C ILE A 103 -6.82 -6.01 12.52
N LYS A 104 -5.70 -6.62 12.13
CA LYS A 104 -4.85 -7.37 13.06
C LYS A 104 -4.28 -6.47 14.17
N TRP A 105 -3.82 -5.26 13.84
CA TRP A 105 -3.37 -4.28 14.83
C TRP A 105 -4.47 -3.93 15.86
N PHE A 106 -5.73 -3.79 15.42
CA PHE A 106 -6.84 -3.56 16.35
C PHE A 106 -7.01 -4.72 17.33
N GLU A 107 -6.88 -5.96 16.87
CA GLU A 107 -7.00 -7.14 17.71
C GLU A 107 -5.84 -7.26 18.71
N GLU A 108 -4.60 -7.06 18.25
CA GLU A 108 -3.40 -7.06 19.10
C GLU A 108 -3.47 -6.00 20.23
N ASN A 109 -4.11 -4.87 19.98
CA ASN A 109 -4.16 -3.73 20.90
C ASN A 109 -5.54 -3.53 21.53
N TRP A 110 -6.46 -4.48 21.36
CA TRP A 110 -7.88 -4.31 21.67
C TRP A 110 -8.14 -3.84 23.10
N HIS A 111 -7.52 -4.50 24.07
CA HIS A 111 -7.68 -4.18 25.49
C HIS A 111 -7.32 -2.74 25.84
N ALA A 112 -6.36 -2.14 25.13
CA ALA A 112 -5.92 -0.78 25.38
C ALA A 112 -6.80 0.26 24.65
N ILE A 113 -7.28 -0.06 23.44
CA ILE A 113 -8.03 0.90 22.61
C ILE A 113 -9.54 0.85 22.84
N GLN A 114 -10.09 -0.29 23.27
CA GLN A 114 -11.53 -0.49 23.42
C GLN A 114 -12.22 0.54 24.34
N PRO A 115 -11.63 0.98 25.46
CA PRO A 115 -12.24 2.01 26.31
C PRO A 115 -12.44 3.36 25.60
N TYR A 116 -11.59 3.67 24.61
CA TYR A 116 -11.63 4.94 23.89
C TYR A 116 -12.59 4.93 22.71
N LEU A 117 -13.02 3.74 22.26
CA LEU A 117 -13.95 3.62 21.14
C LEU A 117 -15.17 4.51 21.37
N ALA A 118 -15.78 4.44 22.55
CA ALA A 118 -16.98 5.19 22.95
C ALA A 118 -16.98 6.68 22.54
N TYR A 119 -15.80 7.30 22.45
CA TYR A 119 -15.63 8.72 22.16
C TYR A 119 -15.33 9.04 20.69
N VAL A 120 -15.16 8.04 19.83
CA VAL A 120 -14.92 8.20 18.39
C VAL A 120 -16.24 8.22 17.63
N VAL A 121 -16.43 9.24 16.80
CA VAL A 121 -17.54 9.41 15.87
C VAL A 121 -16.97 9.61 14.46
N LEU A 122 -17.56 8.96 13.46
CA LEU A 122 -17.26 9.22 12.06
C LEU A 122 -18.26 10.23 11.51
N GLU A 123 -17.76 11.29 10.88
CA GLU A 123 -18.58 12.28 10.20
C GLU A 123 -18.41 12.15 8.70
N ASP A 124 -19.54 12.07 7.99
CA ASP A 124 -19.55 12.17 6.54
C ASP A 124 -19.38 13.63 6.15
N THR A 125 -18.23 13.99 5.58
CA THR A 125 -18.11 15.27 4.88
C THR A 125 -18.96 15.18 3.61
N LYS A 126 -20.21 15.65 3.66
CA LYS A 126 -20.94 15.98 2.45
C LYS A 126 -20.16 17.10 1.77
N ALA A 127 -19.51 16.79 0.67
CA ALA A 127 -18.99 17.82 -0.22
C ALA A 127 -20.21 18.57 -0.78
N GLU A 128 -20.44 19.79 -0.29
CA GLU A 128 -21.37 20.76 -0.88
C GLU A 128 -20.87 21.25 -2.24
#